data_AF-A0A967HZK6-F1
#
_entry.id   AF-A0A967HZK6-F1
#
_cell.length_a   1.000
_cell.length_b   1.000
_cell.length_c   1.000
_cell.angle_alpha   90.00
_cell.angle_beta   90.00
_cell.angle_gamma   90.00
#
_symmetry.space_group_name_H-M   'P 1'
#
loop_
_entity.id
_entity.type
_entity.pdbx_description
1 polymer ?
#
loop_
_entity_poly.entity_id
_entity_poly.type
_entity_poly.pdbx_seq_one_letter_code
_entity_poly.pdbx_strand_id
1 'polypeptide(L)' 'GVCDELIRAGLAWVYYLYCNLPICAEWKNLESEAKKAKRQLWSDPEPIPPWRFRRQKRK' A
#
# COMPACT_ATOMS: atom_id res chain seq x y z
N GLY A 1 -14.13 1.10 -6.12
CA GLY A 1 -14.49 1.75 -4.85
C GLY A 1 -13.36 2.67 -4.41
N VAL A 2 -13.62 3.64 -3.54
CA VAL A 2 -12.66 4.71 -3.17
C VAL A 2 -11.26 4.17 -2.76
N CYS A 3 -11.17 2.97 -2.18
CA CYS A 3 -9.89 2.33 -1.85
C CYS A 3 -9.03 1.99 -3.08
N ASP A 4 -9.62 1.57 -4.19
CA ASP A 4 -8.89 1.10 -5.38
C ASP A 4 -8.13 2.27 -6.03
N GLU A 5 -8.78 3.43 -6.10
CA GLU A 5 -8.19 4.66 -6.61
C GLU A 5 -7.06 5.18 -5.71
N LEU A 6 -7.22 5.07 -4.38
CA LEU A 6 -6.18 5.46 -3.43
C LEU A 6 -4.93 4.56 -3.55
N ILE A 7 -5.11 3.25 -3.72
CA ILE A 7 -3.99 2.32 -3.94
C ILE A 7 -3.29 2.66 -5.25
N ARG A 8 -4.05 2.86 -6.34
CA ARG A 8 -3.51 3.23 -7.65
C ARG A 8 -2.79 4.58 -7.65
N ALA A 9 -3.31 5.55 -6.90
CA ALA A 9 -2.69 6.86 -6.72
C ALA A 9 -1.43 6.81 -5.85
N GLY A 10 -1.14 5.68 -5.21
CA GLY A 10 0.00 5.53 -4.31
C GLY A 10 -0.22 6.20 -2.96
N LEU A 11 -1.46 6.35 -2.54
CA LEU A 11 -1.87 6.98 -1.28
C LEU A 11 -2.25 5.97 -0.20
N ALA A 12 -2.30 4.68 -0.52
CA ALA A 12 -2.67 3.61 0.40
C ALA A 12 -1.79 2.36 0.25
N TRP A 13 -1.71 1.59 1.33
CA TRP A 13 -1.02 0.30 1.40
C TRP A 13 -2.03 -0.85 1.36
N VAL A 14 -1.69 -1.91 0.64
CA VAL A 14 -2.49 -3.14 0.63
C VAL A 14 -2.08 -4.00 1.82
N TYR A 15 -3.02 -4.26 2.73
CA TYR A 15 -2.71 -5.08 3.90
C TYR A 15 -2.94 -6.57 3.61
N TYR A 16 -1.91 -7.21 3.05
CA TYR A 16 -1.95 -8.61 2.60
C TYR A 16 -2.36 -9.63 3.65
N LEU A 17 -2.10 -9.35 4.94
CA LEU A 17 -2.34 -10.28 6.04
C LEU A 17 -3.83 -10.56 6.30
N TYR A 18 -4.71 -9.63 5.91
CA TYR A 18 -6.16 -9.76 6.06
C TYR A 18 -6.89 -9.73 4.71
N CYS A 19 -6.14 -9.79 3.60
CA CYS A 19 -6.70 -9.67 2.26
C CYS A 19 -7.03 -11.05 1.69
N ASN A 20 -8.20 -11.58 2.03
CA ASN A 20 -8.71 -12.88 1.56
C ASN A 20 -9.76 -12.77 0.45
N LEU A 21 -9.98 -11.57 -0.08
CA LEU A 21 -10.98 -11.31 -1.13
C LEU A 21 -10.37 -11.42 -2.54
N PRO A 22 -11.16 -11.75 -3.58
CA PRO A 22 -10.67 -11.78 -4.96
C PRO A 22 -10.05 -10.44 -5.42
N ILE A 23 -10.62 -9.32 -4.97
CA ILE A 23 -10.15 -7.96 -5.28
C ILE A 23 -8.72 -7.68 -4.78
N CYS A 24 -8.23 -8.46 -3.82
CA CYS A 24 -6.88 -8.33 -3.30
C CYS A 24 -5.82 -8.54 -4.38
N ALA A 25 -6.07 -9.40 -5.37
CA ALA A 25 -5.17 -9.61 -6.50
C ALA A 25 -5.01 -8.33 -7.33
N GLU A 26 -6.13 -7.64 -7.59
CA GLU A 26 -6.15 -6.36 -8.30
C GLU A 26 -5.43 -5.27 -7.51
N TRP A 27 -5.67 -5.19 -6.20
CA TRP A 27 -4.97 -4.26 -5.32
C TRP A 27 -3.45 -4.47 -5.31
N LYS A 28 -2.96 -5.72 -5.38
CA LYS A 28 -1.51 -5.97 -5.50
C LYS A 28 -0.94 -5.38 -6.79
N ASN A 29 -1.68 -5.51 -7.88
CA ASN A 29 -1.27 -4.98 -9.18
C ASN A 29 -1.24 -3.45 -9.15
N LEU A 30 -2.28 -2.82 -8.61
CA LEU A 30 -2.35 -1.36 -8.44
C LEU A 30 -1.23 -0.82 -7.54
N GLU A 31 -0.92 -1.51 -6.44
CA GLU A 31 0.20 -1.14 -5.56
C GLU A 31 1.54 -1.25 -6.29
N SER A 32 1.73 -2.32 -7.08
CA SER A 32 2.94 -2.52 -7.89
C SER A 32 3.11 -1.42 -8.94
N GLU A 33 2.03 -1.01 -9.61
CA GLU A 33 2.04 0.11 -10.55
C GLU A 33 2.42 1.42 -9.85
N ALA A 34 1.81 1.71 -8.70
CA ALA A 34 2.10 2.91 -7.93
C ALA A 34 3.55 2.95 -7.44
N LYS A 35 4.11 1.79 -7.05
CA LYS A 35 5.53 1.61 -6.70
C LYS A 35 6.47 1.89 -7.88
N LYS A 36 6.21 1.27 -9.03
CA LYS A 36 7.02 1.47 -10.25
C LYS A 36 7.00 2.93 -10.70
N ALA A 37 5.84 3.56 -10.60
CA ALA A 37 5.66 4.97 -10.94
C ALA A 37 6.13 5.93 -9.83
N LYS A 38 6.66 5.43 -8.70
CA LYS A 38 7.12 6.23 -7.55
C LYS A 38 6.11 7.28 -7.09
N ARG A 39 4.83 6.92 -7.09
CA ARG A 39 3.74 7.85 -6.76
C ARG A 39 3.66 8.07 -5.26
N GLN A 40 3.65 9.34 -4.85
CA GLN A 40 3.29 9.78 -3.49
C GLN A 40 4.05 9.01 -2.40
N LEU A 41 3.39 8.12 -1.64
CA LEU A 41 4.05 7.32 -0.60
C LEU A 41 5.24 6.52 -1.14
N TRP A 42 5.21 6.15 -2.42
CA TRP A 42 6.26 5.37 -3.07
C TRP A 42 7.38 6.22 -3.69
N SER A 43 7.33 7.55 -3.55
CA SER A 43 8.47 8.40 -3.94
C SER A 43 9.62 8.31 -2.94
N ASP A 44 9.31 7.95 -1.69
CA ASP A 44 10.31 7.65 -0.67
C ASP A 44 11.09 6.37 -1.07
N PRO A 45 12.43 6.37 -1.01
CA PRO A 45 13.24 5.19 -1.30
C PRO A 45 12.99 4.02 -0.32
N GLU A 46 12.57 4.28 0.92
CA GLU A 46 12.29 3.24 1.91
C GLU A 46 10.94 3.46 2.61
N PRO A 47 9.82 3.29 1.88
CA PRO A 47 8.50 3.59 2.40
C PRO A 47 8.12 2.55 3.46
N ILE A 48 7.92 3.01 4.70
CA ILE A 48 7.60 2.15 5.84
C ILE A 48 6.08 1.95 5.90
N PRO A 49 5.57 0.71 5.89
CA PRO A 49 4.15 0.48 6.01
C PRO A 49 3.61 0.90 7.38
N PRO A 50 2.36 1.36 7.46
CA PRO A 50 1.77 1.87 8.70
C PRO A 50 1.73 0.84 9.83
N TRP A 51 1.63 -0.46 9.52
CA TRP A 51 1.70 -1.53 10.53
C TRP A 51 3.12 -1.76 11.10
N ARG A 52 4.18 -1.43 10.37
CA ARG A 52 5.56 -1.42 10.93
C ARG A 52 5.80 -0.17 11.78
N PHE A 53 5.32 1.00 11.34
CA PHE A 53 5.44 2.24 12.11
C PHE A 53 4.79 2.13 13.50
N ARG A 54 3.58 1.57 13.58
CA ARG A 54 2.88 1.33 14.86
C ARG A 54 3.64 0.39 15.81
N ARG A 55 4.47 -0.51 15.29
CA ARG A 55 5.31 -1.40 16.11
C ARG A 55 6.56 -0.70 16.67
N GLN A 56 7.07 0.34 16.00
CA GLN A 56 8.25 1.08 16.47
C GLN A 56 7.92 2.03 17.63
N LYS A 57 6.70 2.57 17.71
CA LYS A 57 6.27 3.46 18.82
C LYS A 57 5.94 2.76 20.15
N ARG A 58 6.29 1.47 20.32
CA ARG A 58 6.05 0.71 21.57
C ARG A 58 7.30 0.53 22.45
N LYS A 59 8.33 1.37 22.29
CA LYS A 59 9.44 1.49 23.23
C LYS A 59 9.86 2.95 23.36
#